data_AF-A0A1A9ARU8-F1
#
_entry.id   AF-A0A1A9ARU8-F1
#
_cell.length_a   1.000
_cell.length_b   1.000
_cell.length_c   1.000
_cell.angle_alpha   90.00
_cell.angle_beta   90.00
_cell.angle_gamma   90.00
#
_symmetry.space_group_name_H-M   'P 1'
#
loop_
_entity.id
_entity.type
_entity.pdbx_description
1 polymer ?
#
loop_
_entity_poly.entity_id
_entity_poly.type
_entity_poly.pdbx_seq_one_letter_code
_entity_poly.pdbx_strand_id
1 'polypeptide(L)'
;MIMSYANVHSFPIYKTELKRLEPNFSFLQTNDPIAAKCGEKLSAWGSKTFLSNYLCIQLNKYFEYYSKVDQSKTLHCEYLNYWLNDKIRKNPIESIYKNIIDPKTSSNIFHDNISHIKEYKSKLHKLEDDVFEKIDILNKLNEEYILFITKEARSNVSRNEVCAHSGEFVNIFNTAIIKCYDQYDKKYCKELEVFRDKYNTYAEFIKTCPNIESLKSPSKEYNSEISSYTQDPSTSEDVSYSASDIGVLVGKILGGCFVSLLVLKFTPLKSLLHFPRRKKKTDMDDIDYEIYGCYSPNYDYEETFQDTGEYNIQY
;
A
#
# COMPACT_ATOMS: atom_id res chain seq x y z
N MET A 1 -4.90 17.64 15.04
CA MET A 1 -5.03 16.24 15.51
C MET A 1 -3.72 15.55 15.17
N ILE A 2 -3.07 14.90 16.14
CA ILE A 2 -1.75 14.29 15.95
C ILE A 2 -1.95 12.85 15.49
N MET A 3 -1.34 12.47 14.36
CA MET A 3 -1.35 11.11 13.82
C MET A 3 -0.62 10.16 14.77
N SER A 4 -1.14 8.95 15.00
CA SER A 4 -0.51 7.98 15.92
C SER A 4 0.46 7.09 15.16
N TYR A 5 1.69 6.95 15.66
CA TYR A 5 2.70 6.06 15.07
C TYR A 5 2.24 4.60 15.00
N ALA A 6 1.48 4.12 15.98
CA ALA A 6 0.92 2.77 16.00
C ALA A 6 -0.02 2.47 14.82
N ASN A 7 -0.63 3.50 14.23
CA ASN A 7 -1.57 3.30 13.14
C ASN A 7 -0.88 2.93 11.82
N VAL A 8 0.43 3.14 11.70
CA VAL A 8 1.23 2.84 10.50
C VAL A 8 1.18 1.36 10.12
N HIS A 9 1.00 0.45 11.08
CA HIS A 9 0.83 -0.98 10.81
C HIS A 9 -0.31 -1.30 9.84
N SER A 10 -1.34 -0.47 9.82
CA SER A 10 -2.53 -0.65 8.97
C SER A 10 -2.42 0.00 7.58
N PHE A 11 -1.41 0.83 7.34
CA PHE A 11 -1.24 1.58 6.08
C PHE A 11 -1.24 0.69 4.82
N PRO A 12 -0.64 -0.51 4.81
CA PRO A 12 -0.64 -1.40 3.64
C PRO A 12 -2.04 -1.83 3.18
N ILE A 13 -2.99 -1.99 4.11
CA ILE A 13 -4.39 -2.30 3.80
C ILE A 13 -4.99 -1.12 3.04
N TYR A 14 -4.81 0.09 3.57
CA TYR A 14 -5.33 1.32 3.01
C TYR A 14 -4.67 1.69 1.67
N LYS A 15 -3.36 1.42 1.52
CA LYS A 15 -2.59 1.56 0.28
C LYS A 15 -3.15 0.68 -0.83
N THR A 16 -3.38 -0.59 -0.53
CA THR A 16 -3.94 -1.56 -1.47
C THR A 16 -5.31 -1.09 -1.96
N GLU A 17 -6.17 -0.64 -1.04
CA GLU A 17 -7.50 -0.17 -1.38
C GLU A 17 -7.48 1.14 -2.19
N LEU A 18 -6.64 2.10 -1.83
CA LEU A 18 -6.48 3.35 -2.58
C LEU A 18 -6.04 3.09 -4.02
N LYS A 19 -5.10 2.14 -4.22
CA LYS A 19 -4.64 1.73 -5.55
C LYS A 19 -5.74 1.02 -6.34
N ARG A 20 -6.51 0.14 -5.69
CA ARG A 20 -7.66 -0.56 -6.32
C ARG A 20 -8.72 0.41 -6.86
N LEU A 21 -8.84 1.58 -6.24
CA LEU A 21 -9.82 2.61 -6.57
C LEU A 21 -9.32 3.66 -7.56
N GLU A 22 -8.12 3.48 -8.13
CA GLU A 22 -7.59 4.31 -9.20
C GLU A 22 -8.56 4.30 -10.41
N PRO A 23 -8.94 5.48 -10.94
CA PRO A 23 -9.78 5.55 -12.11
C PRO A 23 -9.03 5.11 -13.37
N ASN A 24 -9.70 4.36 -14.24
CA ASN A 24 -9.20 4.05 -15.57
C ASN A 24 -9.04 5.33 -16.39
N PHE A 25 -8.06 5.38 -17.29
CA PHE A 25 -7.77 6.55 -18.15
C PHE A 25 -8.97 7.04 -18.98
N SER A 26 -9.96 6.17 -19.23
CA SER A 26 -11.21 6.50 -19.94
C SER A 26 -12.30 7.13 -19.06
N PHE A 27 -11.99 7.61 -17.85
CA PHE A 27 -12.97 8.15 -16.90
C PHE A 27 -13.76 9.38 -17.42
N LEU A 28 -13.36 9.97 -18.54
CA LEU A 28 -14.11 11.07 -19.18
C LEU A 28 -15.40 10.60 -19.87
N GLN A 29 -15.55 9.29 -20.12
CA GLN A 29 -16.73 8.67 -20.75
C GLN A 29 -17.27 7.54 -19.87
N THR A 30 -17.71 7.88 -18.66
CA THR A 30 -18.18 6.91 -17.67
C THR A 30 -19.56 7.26 -17.14
N ASN A 31 -20.35 6.22 -16.83
CA ASN A 31 -21.61 6.34 -16.11
C ASN A 31 -21.43 6.39 -14.58
N ASP A 32 -20.18 6.45 -14.12
CA ASP A 32 -19.84 6.56 -12.71
C ASP A 32 -20.30 7.91 -12.14
N PRO A 33 -21.25 7.93 -11.17
CA PRO A 33 -21.78 9.16 -10.61
C PRO A 33 -20.72 10.04 -9.95
N ILE A 34 -19.66 9.45 -9.38
CA ILE A 34 -18.56 10.21 -8.78
C ILE A 34 -17.77 10.91 -9.88
N ALA A 35 -17.47 10.23 -10.97
CA ALA A 35 -16.70 10.81 -12.06
C ALA A 35 -17.46 11.93 -12.79
N ALA A 36 -18.76 11.76 -13.02
CA ALA A 36 -19.60 12.81 -13.60
C ALA A 36 -19.56 14.09 -12.74
N LYS A 37 -19.77 13.95 -11.42
CA LYS A 37 -19.78 15.08 -10.48
C LYS A 37 -18.40 15.75 -10.32
N CYS A 38 -17.32 14.96 -10.38
CA CYS A 38 -15.96 15.49 -10.43
C CYS A 38 -15.73 16.35 -11.70
N GLY A 39 -16.22 15.88 -12.86
CA GLY A 39 -16.14 16.63 -14.12
C GLY A 39 -16.89 17.96 -14.09
N GLU A 40 -18.08 17.98 -13.48
CA GLU A 40 -18.88 19.21 -13.29
C GLU A 40 -18.19 20.20 -12.35
N LYS A 41 -17.78 19.78 -11.14
CA LYS A 41 -17.16 20.66 -10.14
C LYS A 41 -15.85 21.28 -10.61
N LEU A 42 -15.02 20.53 -11.35
CA LEU A 42 -13.74 21.04 -11.85
C LEU A 42 -13.90 21.99 -13.05
N SER A 43 -14.97 21.82 -13.84
CA SER A 43 -15.28 22.74 -14.94
C SER A 43 -15.61 24.15 -14.45
N ALA A 44 -16.27 24.26 -13.29
CA ALA A 44 -16.60 25.54 -12.64
C ALA A 44 -15.36 26.28 -12.10
N TRP A 45 -14.22 25.60 -11.94
CA TRP A 45 -13.01 26.15 -11.31
C TRP A 45 -11.88 26.49 -12.29
N GLY A 46 -12.09 26.28 -13.61
CA GLY A 46 -11.07 26.49 -14.62
C GLY A 46 -9.84 25.56 -14.50
N SER A 47 -9.86 24.58 -13.59
CA SER A 47 -8.77 23.65 -13.30
C SER A 47 -9.09 22.26 -13.86
N LYS A 48 -9.25 22.18 -15.19
CA LYS A 48 -9.40 20.89 -15.90
C LYS A 48 -8.03 20.26 -16.19
N THR A 49 -7.22 20.04 -15.16
CA THR A 49 -6.06 19.15 -15.35
C THR A 49 -6.55 17.70 -15.25
N PHE A 50 -5.91 16.83 -16.04
CA PHE A 50 -6.13 15.38 -15.95
C PHE A 50 -5.94 14.90 -14.50
N LEU A 51 -4.90 15.37 -13.83
CA LEU A 51 -4.55 15.04 -12.46
C LEU A 51 -5.63 15.45 -11.46
N SER A 52 -6.22 16.65 -11.59
CA SER A 52 -7.31 17.09 -10.70
C SER A 52 -8.54 16.18 -10.80
N ASN A 53 -8.92 15.78 -12.01
CA ASN A 53 -10.04 14.85 -12.19
C ASN A 53 -9.72 13.45 -11.65
N TYR A 54 -8.52 12.95 -11.96
CA TYR A 54 -8.04 11.66 -11.47
C TYR A 54 -8.10 11.58 -9.95
N LEU A 55 -7.54 12.58 -9.25
CA LEU A 55 -7.55 12.66 -7.79
C LEU A 55 -8.95 12.86 -7.23
N CYS A 56 -9.78 13.71 -7.84
CA CYS A 56 -11.16 13.87 -7.41
C CYS A 56 -11.90 12.52 -7.39
N ILE A 57 -11.76 11.73 -8.45
CA ILE A 57 -12.46 10.45 -8.56
C ILE A 57 -11.91 9.45 -7.54
N GLN A 58 -10.60 9.27 -7.51
CA GLN A 58 -9.94 8.29 -6.63
C GLN A 58 -10.28 8.55 -5.17
N LEU A 59 -10.17 9.81 -4.71
CA LEU A 59 -10.35 10.15 -3.30
C LEU A 59 -11.81 10.09 -2.86
N ASN A 60 -12.76 10.51 -3.71
CA ASN A 60 -14.18 10.37 -3.40
C ASN A 60 -14.60 8.90 -3.34
N LYS A 61 -14.11 8.05 -4.25
CA LYS A 61 -14.35 6.60 -4.20
C LYS A 61 -13.79 5.98 -2.93
N TYR A 62 -12.58 6.37 -2.54
CA TYR A 62 -11.94 5.89 -1.34
C TYR A 62 -12.76 6.23 -0.08
N PHE A 63 -13.21 7.48 0.06
CA PHE A 63 -14.07 7.86 1.17
C PHE A 63 -15.46 7.23 1.10
N GLU A 64 -16.06 7.10 -0.08
CA GLU A 64 -17.34 6.41 -0.22
C GLU A 64 -17.24 4.94 0.22
N TYR A 65 -16.17 4.25 -0.17
CA TYR A 65 -15.92 2.87 0.25
C TYR A 65 -15.85 2.74 1.78
N TYR A 66 -15.00 3.53 2.44
CA TYR A 66 -14.87 3.45 3.90
C TYR A 66 -16.08 3.95 4.67
N SER A 67 -16.85 4.88 4.08
CA SER A 67 -18.14 5.30 4.66
C SER A 67 -19.16 4.16 4.75
N LYS A 68 -19.01 3.11 3.93
CA LYS A 68 -19.88 1.93 3.92
C LYS A 68 -19.33 0.78 4.75
N VAL A 69 -18.00 0.61 4.75
CA VAL A 69 -17.33 -0.56 5.34
C VAL A 69 -16.96 -0.36 6.82
N ASP A 70 -16.60 0.86 7.22
CA ASP A 70 -16.02 1.11 8.55
C ASP A 70 -16.43 2.49 9.08
N GLN A 71 -17.72 2.62 9.39
CA GLN A 71 -18.38 3.89 9.73
C GLN A 71 -17.74 4.64 10.92
N SER A 72 -17.03 3.94 11.81
CA SER A 72 -16.46 4.51 13.04
C SER A 72 -14.93 4.71 13.01
N LYS A 73 -14.20 4.25 11.98
CA LYS A 73 -12.73 4.33 11.98
C LYS A 73 -12.20 5.32 10.96
N THR A 74 -11.44 6.31 11.44
CA THR A 74 -10.74 7.29 10.60
C THR A 74 -9.29 6.90 10.27
N LEU A 75 -8.87 5.66 10.57
CA LEU A 75 -7.52 5.18 10.27
C LEU A 75 -7.17 5.27 8.78
N HIS A 76 -8.16 4.97 7.92
CA HIS A 76 -8.03 5.13 6.48
C HIS A 76 -7.72 6.58 6.07
N CYS A 77 -8.16 7.58 6.86
CA CYS A 77 -7.84 8.98 6.64
C CYS A 77 -6.40 9.30 7.04
N GLU A 78 -5.83 8.64 8.06
CA GLU A 78 -4.44 8.84 8.47
C GLU A 78 -3.47 8.36 7.38
N TYR A 79 -3.71 7.18 6.82
CA TYR A 79 -2.97 6.70 5.65
C TYR A 79 -3.10 7.69 4.49
N LEU A 80 -4.31 8.14 4.17
CA LEU A 80 -4.53 9.05 3.06
C LEU A 80 -3.82 10.40 3.28
N ASN A 81 -3.81 10.90 4.52
CA ASN A 81 -3.11 12.11 4.89
C ASN A 81 -1.59 11.95 4.72
N TYR A 82 -1.02 10.83 5.15
CA TYR A 82 0.38 10.47 4.89
C TYR A 82 0.68 10.44 3.38
N TRP A 83 -0.14 9.73 2.60
CA TRP A 83 0.04 9.59 1.16
C TRP A 83 0.01 10.95 0.43
N LEU A 84 -0.94 11.83 0.78
CA LEU A 84 -0.99 13.19 0.22
C LEU A 84 0.26 14.01 0.58
N ASN A 85 0.72 13.91 1.83
CA ASN A 85 1.93 14.58 2.29
C ASN A 85 3.20 14.07 1.61
N ASP A 86 3.28 12.78 1.28
CA ASP A 86 4.34 12.19 0.48
C ASP A 86 4.32 12.71 -0.96
N LYS A 87 3.14 12.77 -1.58
CA LYS A 87 2.97 13.34 -2.93
C LYS A 87 3.39 14.80 -3.01
N ILE A 88 3.08 15.61 -1.99
CA ILE A 88 3.50 17.02 -1.90
C ILE A 88 5.03 17.14 -1.85
N ARG A 89 5.70 16.30 -1.06
CA ARG A 89 7.15 16.34 -0.90
C ARG A 89 7.89 15.85 -2.15
N LYS A 90 7.36 14.82 -2.81
CA LYS A 90 7.90 14.30 -4.07
C LYS A 90 7.60 15.20 -5.28
N ASN A 91 6.52 15.97 -5.24
CA ASN A 91 6.06 16.82 -6.35
C ASN A 91 5.71 18.23 -5.86
N PRO A 92 6.69 19.03 -5.40
CA PRO A 92 6.42 20.30 -4.71
C PRO A 92 5.78 21.39 -5.60
N ILE A 93 5.93 21.28 -6.92
CA ILE A 93 5.36 22.21 -7.91
C ILE A 93 3.87 21.90 -8.17
N GLU A 94 3.44 20.65 -7.96
CA GLU A 94 2.06 20.21 -8.15
C GLU A 94 1.17 20.72 -7.02
N SER A 95 0.56 21.88 -7.24
CA SER A 95 -0.27 22.56 -6.24
C SER A 95 -1.52 21.78 -5.85
N ILE A 96 -2.01 20.87 -6.70
CA ILE A 96 -3.24 20.12 -6.45
C ILE A 96 -3.19 19.31 -5.14
N TYR A 97 -2.07 18.65 -4.84
CA TYR A 97 -1.97 17.89 -3.59
C TYR A 97 -2.02 18.80 -2.36
N LYS A 98 -1.37 19.97 -2.43
CA LYS A 98 -1.43 21.00 -1.37
C LYS A 98 -2.85 21.53 -1.22
N ASN A 99 -3.54 21.79 -2.33
CA ASN A 99 -4.92 22.27 -2.33
C ASN A 99 -5.89 21.24 -1.71
N ILE A 100 -5.64 19.94 -1.89
CA ILE A 100 -6.49 18.88 -1.34
C ILE A 100 -6.39 18.79 0.19
N ILE A 101 -5.25 19.11 0.79
CA ILE A 101 -5.09 19.08 2.25
C ILE A 101 -5.33 20.44 2.91
N ASP A 102 -5.35 21.52 2.14
CA ASP A 102 -5.62 22.86 2.67
C ASP A 102 -7.13 23.03 2.91
N PRO A 103 -7.60 23.25 4.15
CA PRO A 103 -9.02 23.42 4.44
C PRO A 103 -9.70 24.55 3.65
N LYS A 104 -8.94 25.56 3.18
CA LYS A 104 -9.47 26.69 2.39
C LYS A 104 -9.82 26.31 0.94
N THR A 105 -9.15 25.32 0.37
CA THR A 105 -9.28 24.95 -1.06
C THR A 105 -9.75 23.51 -1.27
N SER A 106 -9.51 22.62 -0.30
CA SER A 106 -9.86 21.19 -0.32
C SER A 106 -11.35 20.90 -0.42
N SER A 107 -12.18 21.82 0.07
CA SER A 107 -13.65 21.67 0.11
C SER A 107 -14.26 21.40 -1.28
N ASN A 108 -13.57 21.74 -2.36
CA ASN A 108 -14.11 21.74 -3.72
C ASN A 108 -14.06 20.37 -4.43
N ILE A 109 -13.09 19.49 -4.15
CA ILE A 109 -13.03 18.20 -4.88
C ILE A 109 -13.93 17.13 -4.27
N PHE A 110 -14.27 17.25 -2.99
CA PHE A 110 -15.00 16.22 -2.27
C PHE A 110 -16.52 16.40 -2.37
N HIS A 111 -17.24 15.28 -2.34
CA HIS A 111 -18.68 15.23 -2.50
C HIS A 111 -19.38 15.25 -1.14
N ASP A 112 -20.25 16.24 -0.92
CA ASP A 112 -20.90 16.44 0.38
C ASP A 112 -21.96 15.37 0.73
N ASN A 113 -22.33 14.52 -0.23
CA ASN A 113 -23.24 13.38 -0.03
C ASN A 113 -22.53 12.10 0.43
N ILE A 114 -21.20 12.07 0.49
CA ILE A 114 -20.47 10.96 1.11
C ILE A 114 -20.67 11.04 2.63
N SER A 115 -21.09 9.95 3.25
CA SER A 115 -21.27 9.92 4.71
C SER A 115 -19.94 10.20 5.42
N HIS A 116 -20.00 10.94 6.53
CA HIS A 116 -18.83 11.34 7.33
C HIS A 116 -17.78 12.20 6.59
N ILE A 117 -18.08 12.71 5.39
CA ILE A 117 -17.09 13.45 4.60
C ILE A 117 -16.51 14.69 5.31
N LYS A 118 -17.31 15.37 6.14
CA LYS A 118 -16.84 16.49 6.96
C LYS A 118 -15.78 16.06 7.96
N GLU A 119 -15.97 14.90 8.59
CA GLU A 119 -15.00 14.32 9.50
C GLU A 119 -13.74 13.89 8.75
N TYR A 120 -13.87 13.18 7.63
CA TYR A 120 -12.73 12.73 6.83
C TYR A 120 -11.88 13.90 6.32
N LYS A 121 -12.52 14.95 5.79
CA LYS A 121 -11.85 16.21 5.40
C LYS A 121 -11.03 16.81 6.55
N SER A 122 -11.58 16.82 7.76
CA SER A 122 -10.92 17.40 8.94
C SER A 122 -9.62 16.67 9.35
N LYS A 123 -9.42 15.44 8.87
CA LYS A 123 -8.21 14.65 9.11
C LYS A 123 -7.10 14.94 8.11
N LEU A 124 -7.41 15.57 6.97
CA LEU A 124 -6.43 15.95 5.96
C LEU A 124 -5.77 17.27 6.36
N HIS A 125 -4.45 17.27 6.47
CA HIS A 125 -3.67 18.43 6.87
C HIS A 125 -2.19 18.27 6.51
N LYS A 126 -1.46 19.39 6.47
CA LYS A 126 -0.01 19.36 6.29
C LYS A 126 0.63 18.75 7.54
N LEU A 127 1.40 17.69 7.37
CA LEU A 127 2.24 17.15 8.43
C LEU A 127 3.52 17.98 8.54
N GLU A 128 3.93 18.25 9.78
CA GLU A 128 5.26 18.78 10.07
C GLU A 128 6.34 17.84 9.53
N ASP A 129 7.50 18.38 9.16
CA ASP A 129 8.52 17.60 8.44
C ASP A 129 9.09 16.47 9.30
N ASP A 130 9.32 16.72 10.59
CA ASP A 130 9.80 15.72 11.55
C ASP A 130 8.76 14.60 11.78
N VAL A 131 7.48 14.97 11.91
CA VAL A 131 6.38 14.02 12.05
C VAL A 131 6.27 13.16 10.80
N PHE A 132 6.30 13.77 9.61
CA PHE A 132 6.26 13.04 8.35
C PHE A 132 7.44 12.08 8.22
N GLU A 133 8.67 12.53 8.49
CA GLU A 133 9.88 11.69 8.38
C GLU A 133 9.77 10.46 9.28
N LYS A 134 9.34 10.62 10.52
CA LYS A 134 9.14 9.51 11.47
C LYS A 134 8.09 8.52 10.97
N ILE A 135 6.93 9.00 10.48
CA ILE A 135 5.91 8.12 9.89
C ILE A 135 6.40 7.42 8.63
N ASP A 136 7.15 8.12 7.78
CA ASP A 136 7.70 7.56 6.55
C ASP A 136 8.69 6.43 6.83
N ILE A 137 9.55 6.60 7.84
CA ILE A 137 10.46 5.54 8.32
C ILE A 137 9.66 4.33 8.80
N LEU A 138 8.66 4.52 9.67
CA LEU A 138 7.84 3.42 10.17
C LEU A 138 7.06 2.72 9.04
N ASN A 139 6.58 3.48 8.05
CA ASN A 139 5.85 2.91 6.92
C ASN A 139 6.79 2.07 6.05
N LYS A 140 8.03 2.52 5.80
CA LYS A 140 9.05 1.74 5.08
C LYS A 140 9.41 0.46 5.83
N LEU A 141 9.60 0.51 7.15
CA LEU A 141 9.79 -0.69 7.97
C LEU A 141 8.62 -1.67 7.82
N ASN A 142 7.40 -1.16 7.80
CA ASN A 142 6.20 -1.98 7.61
C ASN A 142 6.15 -2.62 6.20
N GLU A 143 6.51 -1.86 5.16
CA GLU A 143 6.57 -2.36 3.78
C GLU A 143 7.64 -3.46 3.63
N GLU A 144 8.85 -3.23 4.12
CA GLU A 144 9.92 -4.24 4.08
C GLU A 144 9.56 -5.49 4.91
N TYR A 145 8.97 -5.31 6.09
CA TYR A 145 8.50 -6.41 6.93
C TYR A 145 7.44 -7.27 6.21
N ILE A 146 6.44 -6.64 5.57
CA ILE A 146 5.39 -7.36 4.84
C ILE A 146 5.95 -8.09 3.63
N LEU A 147 6.84 -7.45 2.87
CA LEU A 147 7.48 -8.07 1.72
C LEU A 147 8.32 -9.28 2.15
N PHE A 148 9.06 -9.13 3.24
CA PHE A 148 9.81 -10.20 3.87
C PHE A 148 8.91 -11.40 4.24
N ILE A 149 7.90 -11.24 5.10
CA ILE A 149 7.07 -12.37 5.56
C ILE A 149 6.22 -12.97 4.44
N THR A 150 5.73 -12.15 3.51
CA THR A 150 4.87 -12.63 2.43
C THR A 150 5.66 -13.41 1.41
N LYS A 151 6.88 -12.98 1.09
CA LYS A 151 7.76 -13.72 0.19
C LYS A 151 8.31 -14.98 0.85
N GLU A 152 8.60 -14.96 2.14
CA GLU A 152 8.95 -16.16 2.90
C GLU A 152 7.84 -17.23 2.81
N ALA A 153 6.58 -16.81 2.97
CA ALA A 153 5.42 -17.70 2.84
C ALA A 153 5.21 -18.24 1.41
N ARG A 154 5.81 -17.62 0.39
CA ARG A 154 5.73 -18.05 -1.02
C ARG A 154 6.91 -18.96 -1.35
N SER A 155 6.66 -20.26 -1.44
CA SER A 155 7.68 -21.29 -1.70
C SER A 155 8.44 -21.15 -3.03
N ASN A 156 8.06 -20.20 -3.89
CA ASN A 156 8.62 -19.96 -5.22
C ASN A 156 9.40 -18.64 -5.35
N VAL A 157 9.62 -17.89 -4.27
CA VAL A 157 10.44 -16.67 -4.31
C VAL A 157 11.90 -16.99 -3.99
N SER A 158 12.85 -16.34 -4.69
CA SER A 158 14.26 -16.55 -4.43
C SER A 158 14.62 -16.15 -3.00
N ARG A 159 15.37 -17.00 -2.29
CA ARG A 159 15.83 -16.70 -0.92
C ARG A 159 16.57 -15.35 -0.86
N ASN A 160 17.32 -15.03 -1.90
CA ASN A 160 18.06 -13.78 -2.02
C ASN A 160 17.14 -12.55 -1.95
N GLU A 161 15.96 -12.59 -2.57
CA GLU A 161 15.00 -11.50 -2.47
C GLU A 161 14.42 -11.35 -1.07
N VAL A 162 14.09 -12.45 -0.40
CA VAL A 162 13.58 -12.40 0.99
C VAL A 162 14.65 -11.78 1.90
N CYS A 163 15.91 -12.18 1.72
CA CYS A 163 17.04 -11.64 2.46
C CYS A 163 17.33 -10.18 2.13
N ALA A 164 17.10 -9.72 0.90
CA ALA A 164 17.25 -8.31 0.53
C ALA A 164 16.28 -7.42 1.31
N HIS A 165 15.00 -7.81 1.41
CA HIS A 165 14.01 -7.06 2.21
C HIS A 165 14.34 -7.07 3.71
N SER A 166 14.81 -8.21 4.22
CA SER A 166 15.29 -8.30 5.61
C SER A 166 16.50 -7.39 5.86
N GLY A 167 17.44 -7.30 4.92
CA GLY A 167 18.59 -6.40 5.02
C GLY A 167 18.21 -4.93 4.98
N GLU A 168 17.28 -4.54 4.10
CA GLU A 168 16.79 -3.16 4.02
C GLU A 168 16.02 -2.77 5.29
N PHE A 169 15.24 -3.68 5.87
CA PHE A 169 14.63 -3.47 7.18
C PHE A 169 15.68 -3.14 8.24
N VAL A 170 16.75 -3.94 8.34
CA VAL A 170 17.84 -3.72 9.32
C VAL A 170 18.51 -2.37 9.09
N ASN A 171 18.80 -2.01 7.84
CA ASN A 171 19.42 -0.74 7.49
C ASN A 171 18.57 0.44 7.98
N ILE A 172 17.29 0.47 7.60
CA ILE A 172 16.33 1.52 8.00
C ILE A 172 16.22 1.58 9.52
N PHE A 173 16.04 0.43 10.18
CA PHE A 173 15.91 0.36 11.63
C PHE A 173 17.16 0.88 12.34
N ASN A 174 18.33 0.45 11.92
CA ASN A 174 19.61 0.82 12.54
C ASN A 174 19.92 2.31 12.41
N THR A 175 19.50 2.95 11.31
CA THR A 175 19.57 4.42 11.18
C THR A 175 18.52 5.11 12.06
N ALA A 176 17.29 4.59 12.10
CA ALA A 176 16.18 5.18 12.82
C ALA A 176 16.36 5.13 14.35
N ILE A 177 16.82 3.99 14.87
CA ILE A 177 16.94 3.75 16.31
C ILE A 177 18.04 4.61 16.93
N ILE A 178 19.06 5.02 16.18
CA ILE A 178 20.08 5.96 16.67
C ILE A 178 19.45 7.33 16.98
N LYS A 179 18.55 7.81 16.10
CA LYS A 179 17.88 9.11 16.26
C LYS A 179 16.95 9.17 17.47
N CYS A 180 16.50 8.02 17.97
CA CYS A 180 15.75 7.95 19.22
C CYS A 180 16.52 8.48 20.42
N TYR A 181 17.87 8.45 20.39
CA TYR A 181 18.71 8.95 21.48
C TYR A 181 18.98 10.46 21.39
N ASP A 182 18.95 11.04 20.19
CA ASP A 182 19.32 12.44 19.96
C ASP A 182 18.14 13.42 20.10
N GLN A 183 16.92 12.98 19.80
CA GLN A 183 15.71 13.81 19.76
C GLN A 183 14.51 13.06 20.34
N TYR A 184 14.64 12.59 21.59
CA TYR A 184 13.75 11.59 22.21
C TYR A 184 12.26 11.87 22.02
N ASP A 185 11.66 11.13 21.08
CA ASP A 185 10.23 11.05 20.87
C ASP A 185 9.75 9.69 21.38
N LYS A 186 9.28 9.67 22.63
CA LYS A 186 8.87 8.44 23.34
C LYS A 186 7.87 7.60 22.53
N LYS A 187 6.95 8.24 21.80
CA LYS A 187 5.92 7.52 21.02
C LYS A 187 6.52 6.86 19.80
N TYR A 188 7.39 7.58 19.08
CA TYR A 188 8.09 7.04 17.92
C TYR A 188 9.04 5.90 18.30
N CYS A 189 9.80 6.07 19.38
CA CYS A 189 10.75 5.06 19.84
C CYS A 189 10.07 3.80 20.36
N LYS A 190 8.95 3.93 21.06
CA LYS A 190 8.11 2.79 21.43
C LYS A 190 7.67 2.01 20.19
N GLU A 191 7.32 2.70 19.10
CA GLU A 191 6.88 2.05 17.87
C GLU A 191 8.01 1.32 17.15
N LEU A 192 9.23 1.87 17.16
CA LEU A 192 10.40 1.16 16.64
C LEU A 192 10.64 -0.16 17.39
N GLU A 193 10.53 -0.18 18.72
CA GLU A 193 10.67 -1.42 19.49
C GLU A 193 9.61 -2.47 19.11
N VAL A 194 8.38 -2.07 18.80
CA VAL A 194 7.36 -2.99 18.24
C VAL A 194 7.82 -3.60 16.92
N PHE A 195 8.44 -2.81 16.03
CA PHE A 195 9.02 -3.32 14.79
C PHE A 195 10.20 -4.28 15.04
N ARG A 196 11.06 -4.01 16.03
CA ARG A 196 12.13 -4.92 16.45
C ARG A 196 11.56 -6.28 16.87
N ASP A 197 10.53 -6.28 17.71
CA ASP A 197 9.91 -7.52 18.20
C ASP A 197 9.29 -8.34 17.05
N LYS A 198 8.61 -7.66 16.12
CA LYS A 198 8.07 -8.29 14.90
C LYS A 198 9.15 -8.94 14.05
N TYR A 199 10.26 -8.25 13.84
CA TYR A 199 11.39 -8.78 13.07
C TYR A 199 12.04 -9.98 13.76
N ASN A 200 12.26 -9.89 15.07
CA ASN A 200 12.88 -10.95 15.88
C ASN A 200 12.04 -12.23 15.96
N THR A 201 10.73 -12.15 15.71
CA THR A 201 9.86 -13.33 15.59
C THR A 201 10.35 -14.30 14.49
N TYR A 202 11.07 -13.79 13.49
CA TYR A 202 11.60 -14.59 12.37
C TYR A 202 13.13 -14.75 12.42
N ALA A 203 13.74 -14.55 13.59
CA ALA A 203 15.20 -14.55 13.74
C ALA A 203 15.87 -15.81 13.18
N GLU A 204 15.25 -16.99 13.32
CA GLU A 204 15.81 -18.25 12.80
C GLU A 204 15.91 -18.26 11.27
N PHE A 205 14.91 -17.75 10.56
CA PHE A 205 15.00 -17.59 9.11
C PHE A 205 16.08 -16.57 8.75
N ILE A 206 16.08 -15.42 9.42
CA ILE A 206 16.99 -14.31 9.14
C ILE A 206 18.46 -14.74 9.28
N LYS A 207 18.79 -15.60 10.26
CA LYS A 207 20.14 -16.17 10.42
C LYS A 207 20.64 -16.92 9.19
N THR A 208 19.74 -17.39 8.32
CA THR A 208 20.12 -18.07 7.07
C THR A 208 20.46 -17.10 5.94
N CYS A 209 20.16 -15.81 6.10
CA CYS A 209 20.50 -14.78 5.15
C CYS A 209 21.99 -14.38 5.27
N PRO A 210 22.73 -14.33 4.16
CA PRO A 210 24.14 -13.97 4.20
C PRO A 210 24.31 -12.47 4.53
N ASN A 211 25.28 -12.16 5.39
CA ASN A 211 25.77 -10.80 5.64
C ASN A 211 24.72 -9.78 6.14
N ILE A 212 23.68 -10.23 6.85
CA ILE A 212 22.72 -9.32 7.49
C ILE A 212 23.27 -8.85 8.84
N GLU A 213 23.37 -7.53 9.03
CA GLU A 213 23.76 -6.95 10.31
C GLU A 213 22.73 -7.25 11.41
N SER A 214 23.16 -7.25 12.67
CA SER A 214 22.23 -7.32 13.78
C SER A 214 21.53 -5.98 14.01
N LEU A 215 20.29 -6.03 14.54
CA LEU A 215 19.59 -4.83 14.97
C LEU A 215 20.35 -4.17 16.12
N LYS A 216 20.66 -2.89 15.96
CA LYS A 216 21.30 -2.07 16.99
C LYS A 216 20.35 -1.90 18.16
N SER A 217 20.88 -2.04 19.37
CA SER A 217 20.17 -1.79 20.63
C SER A 217 20.39 -0.34 21.12
N PRO A 218 19.51 0.16 22.00
CA PRO A 218 19.80 1.36 22.77
C PRO A 218 21.10 1.30 23.55
N SER A 219 21.79 2.44 23.66
CA SER A 219 22.96 2.55 24.53
C SER A 219 22.58 2.23 25.98
N LYS A 220 23.51 1.62 26.73
CA LYS A 220 23.26 1.11 28.09
C LYS A 220 22.86 2.18 29.10
N GLU A 221 23.26 3.44 28.90
CA GLU A 221 22.84 4.58 29.74
C GLU A 221 21.36 4.95 29.57
N TYR A 222 20.73 4.55 28.46
CA TYR A 222 19.32 4.83 28.16
C TYR A 222 18.37 3.70 28.64
N ASN A 223 18.89 2.47 28.75
CA ASN A 223 18.14 1.32 29.25
C ASN A 223 17.76 1.45 30.74
N SER A 224 18.53 2.20 31.53
CA SER A 224 18.21 2.47 32.94
C SER A 224 16.99 3.37 33.09
N GLU A 225 16.85 4.40 32.25
CA GLU A 225 15.68 5.30 32.21
C GLU A 225 14.44 4.59 31.66
N ILE A 226 14.55 3.81 30.57
CA ILE A 226 13.39 3.06 30.07
C ILE A 226 12.88 2.05 31.11
N SER A 227 13.78 1.36 31.83
CA SER A 227 13.38 0.41 32.88
C SER A 227 12.70 1.06 34.09
N SER A 228 13.10 2.30 34.47
CA SER A 228 12.50 3.01 35.60
C SER A 228 11.10 3.56 35.30
N TYR A 229 10.79 3.84 34.02
CA TYR A 229 9.45 4.31 33.61
C TYR A 229 8.47 3.20 33.20
N THR A 230 8.93 1.96 33.09
CA THR A 230 8.04 0.80 32.80
C THR A 230 7.37 0.28 34.09
N GLN A 231 7.71 0.86 35.24
CA GLN A 231 7.18 0.51 36.55
C GLN A 231 5.93 1.30 36.99
N ASP A 232 5.34 2.16 36.14
CA ASP A 232 4.10 2.87 36.47
C ASP A 232 2.89 2.20 35.80
N PRO A 233 2.09 1.40 36.53
CA PRO A 233 0.91 0.74 35.99
C PRO A 233 -0.29 1.66 36.20
N SER A 234 -0.53 2.58 35.28
CA SER A 234 -1.87 3.18 35.19
C SER A 234 -2.24 3.57 33.76
N THR A 235 -3.28 2.89 33.27
CA THR A 235 -4.04 3.15 32.04
C THR A 235 -3.33 2.95 30.70
N SER A 236 -2.89 1.71 30.45
CA SER A 236 -2.92 1.16 29.09
C SER A 236 -3.97 0.07 29.04
N GLU A 237 -4.99 0.24 28.20
CA GLU A 237 -5.72 -0.91 27.66
C GLU A 237 -4.68 -1.76 26.93
N ASP A 238 -4.34 -2.91 27.50
CA ASP A 238 -3.50 -3.91 26.88
C ASP A 238 -4.19 -4.43 25.63
N VAL A 239 -3.91 -3.79 24.48
CA VAL A 239 -4.17 -4.40 23.18
C VAL A 239 -3.06 -5.43 22.97
N SER A 240 -3.22 -6.58 23.63
CA SER A 240 -2.47 -7.79 23.35
C SER A 240 -2.81 -8.23 21.92
N TYR A 241 -1.91 -7.95 20.98
CA TYR A 241 -2.00 -8.55 19.65
C TYR A 241 -1.67 -10.04 19.78
N SER A 242 -2.71 -10.83 20.01
CA SER A 242 -2.65 -12.29 19.96
C SER A 242 -2.25 -12.71 18.54
N ALA A 243 -1.56 -13.85 18.40
CA ALA A 243 -1.25 -14.47 17.11
C ALA A 243 -2.50 -14.64 16.20
N SER A 244 -3.71 -14.57 16.76
CA SER A 244 -4.97 -14.50 16.01
C SER A 244 -5.11 -13.26 15.12
N ASP A 245 -4.53 -12.10 15.48
CA ASP A 245 -4.66 -10.86 14.71
C ASP A 245 -3.77 -10.86 13.46
N ILE A 246 -2.65 -11.59 13.51
CA ILE A 246 -1.76 -11.84 12.36
C ILE A 246 -2.45 -12.77 11.35
N GLY A 247 -3.21 -13.76 11.83
CA GLY A 247 -4.03 -14.63 11.00
C GLY A 247 -5.15 -13.90 10.26
N VAL A 248 -5.69 -12.81 10.82
CA VAL A 248 -6.72 -11.98 10.17
C VAL A 248 -6.13 -11.11 9.04
N LEU A 249 -4.87 -10.66 9.16
CA LEU A 249 -4.19 -9.88 8.12
C LEU A 249 -3.86 -10.74 6.89
N VAL A 250 -3.35 -11.95 7.11
CA VAL A 250 -3.04 -12.94 6.06
C VAL A 250 -4.32 -13.58 5.50
N GLY A 251 -5.30 -13.84 6.36
CA GLY A 251 -6.60 -14.42 5.98
C GLY A 251 -7.48 -13.49 5.14
N LYS A 252 -7.37 -12.16 5.27
CA LYS A 252 -8.07 -11.22 4.38
C LYS A 252 -7.44 -11.10 3.00
N ILE A 253 -6.13 -11.31 2.89
CA ILE A 253 -5.39 -11.27 1.61
C ILE A 253 -5.58 -12.58 0.83
N LEU A 254 -5.74 -13.72 1.51
CA LEU A 254 -5.93 -15.04 0.88
C LEU A 254 -7.39 -15.53 0.84
N GLY A 255 -8.24 -15.14 1.79
CA GLY A 255 -9.61 -15.67 1.97
C GLY A 255 -10.68 -15.02 1.08
N GLY A 256 -10.39 -13.87 0.47
CA GLY A 256 -11.35 -13.14 -0.38
C GLY A 256 -11.69 -13.81 -1.72
N CYS A 257 -10.91 -14.81 -2.16
CA CYS A 257 -11.09 -15.45 -3.47
C CYS A 257 -11.61 -16.90 -3.44
N PHE A 258 -11.66 -17.57 -2.28
CA PHE A 258 -12.01 -19.01 -2.25
C PHE A 258 -13.50 -19.30 -2.08
N VAL A 259 -14.30 -18.37 -1.54
CA VAL A 259 -15.74 -18.62 -1.33
C VAL A 259 -16.50 -18.70 -2.66
N SER A 260 -16.03 -18.04 -3.72
CA SER A 260 -16.66 -18.11 -5.06
C SER A 260 -16.36 -19.41 -5.83
N LEU A 261 -15.31 -20.15 -5.46
CA LEU A 261 -14.91 -21.38 -6.17
C LEU A 261 -15.63 -22.64 -5.66
N LEU A 262 -16.19 -22.61 -4.45
CA LEU A 262 -16.90 -23.76 -3.89
C LEU A 262 -18.34 -23.91 -4.43
N VAL A 263 -18.91 -22.87 -5.03
CA VAL A 263 -20.27 -22.94 -5.62
C VAL A 263 -20.27 -23.41 -7.07
N LEU A 264 -19.14 -23.32 -7.79
CA LEU A 264 -19.04 -23.76 -9.19
C LEU A 264 -18.84 -25.27 -9.36
N LYS A 265 -18.39 -25.99 -8.33
CA LYS A 265 -18.08 -27.43 -8.42
C LYS A 265 -19.29 -28.36 -8.20
N PHE A 266 -20.48 -27.82 -7.90
CA PHE A 266 -21.67 -28.61 -7.57
C PHE A 266 -22.89 -28.40 -8.49
N THR A 267 -22.75 -27.69 -9.60
CA THR A 267 -23.78 -27.66 -10.65
C THR A 267 -23.45 -28.69 -11.74
N PRO A 268 -24.16 -29.83 -11.82
CA PRO A 268 -23.97 -30.77 -12.92
C PRO A 268 -24.73 -30.27 -14.15
N LEU A 269 -24.10 -29.45 -14.98
CA LEU A 269 -24.60 -29.20 -16.33
C LEU A 269 -24.25 -30.41 -17.21
N LYS A 270 -25.12 -31.42 -17.18
CA LYS A 270 -25.19 -32.44 -18.22
C LYS A 270 -25.88 -31.85 -19.45
N SER A 271 -25.29 -32.18 -20.59
CA SER A 271 -25.85 -32.23 -21.95
C SER A 271 -25.44 -31.12 -22.92
N LEU A 272 -25.11 -31.59 -24.13
CA LEU A 272 -24.87 -30.87 -25.39
C LEU A 272 -23.49 -30.21 -25.55
N LEU A 273 -22.51 -30.96 -26.07
CA LEU A 273 -22.27 -31.02 -27.52
C LEU A 273 -21.25 -32.12 -27.87
N HIS A 274 -21.52 -32.81 -28.96
CA HIS A 274 -20.81 -33.99 -29.45
C HIS A 274 -19.95 -33.57 -30.65
N PHE A 275 -18.63 -33.76 -30.60
CA PHE A 275 -17.77 -33.75 -31.81
C PHE A 275 -16.63 -34.78 -31.67
N PRO A 276 -16.19 -35.38 -32.79
CA PRO A 276 -15.53 -36.69 -32.79
C PRO A 276 -14.01 -36.65 -32.55
N ARG A 277 -13.52 -37.72 -31.91
CA ARG A 277 -12.12 -37.99 -31.55
C ARG A 277 -11.20 -38.08 -32.78
N ARG A 278 -10.10 -37.31 -32.77
CA ARG A 278 -8.82 -37.70 -33.39
C ARG A 278 -7.73 -37.69 -32.32
N LYS A 279 -7.08 -38.83 -32.11
CA LYS A 279 -5.92 -39.00 -31.24
C LYS A 279 -4.66 -38.53 -31.97
N LYS A 280 -3.86 -37.67 -31.33
CA LYS A 280 -2.40 -37.65 -31.41
C LYS A 280 -1.86 -37.35 -30.00
N LYS A 281 -0.92 -38.16 -29.54
CA LYS A 281 -0.14 -37.95 -28.32
C LYS A 281 1.09 -37.12 -28.68
N THR A 282 1.39 -36.09 -27.89
CA THR A 282 2.74 -35.81 -27.33
C THR A 282 2.64 -34.77 -26.21
N ASP A 283 3.31 -35.11 -25.11
CA ASP A 283 3.83 -34.37 -23.95
C ASP A 283 3.21 -33.06 -23.46
N MET A 284 2.85 -33.09 -22.15
CA MET A 284 2.54 -31.94 -21.32
C MET A 284 3.85 -31.27 -20.91
N ASP A 285 4.01 -29.99 -21.26
CA ASP A 285 4.79 -29.01 -20.51
C ASP A 285 4.22 -27.61 -20.84
N ASP A 286 4.40 -26.70 -19.88
CA ASP A 286 4.01 -25.28 -19.84
C ASP A 286 2.52 -24.91 -19.68
N ILE A 287 2.18 -24.58 -18.43
CA ILE A 287 1.14 -23.59 -18.11
C ILE A 287 1.82 -22.50 -17.27
N ASP A 288 2.39 -21.52 -17.98
CA ASP A 288 2.75 -20.21 -17.43
C ASP A 288 1.47 -19.41 -17.15
N TYR A 289 1.35 -18.90 -15.92
CA TYR A 289 0.40 -17.85 -15.57
C TYR A 289 1.17 -16.57 -15.23
N GLU A 290 1.35 -15.75 -16.26
CA GLU A 290 1.69 -14.33 -16.16
C GLU A 290 0.54 -13.54 -15.52
N ILE A 291 0.80 -12.86 -14.39
CA ILE A 291 0.02 -11.68 -13.98
C ILE A 291 1.00 -10.61 -13.51
N TYR A 292 1.52 -9.84 -14.47
CA TYR A 292 2.01 -8.48 -14.26
C TYR A 292 1.80 -7.68 -15.54
N GLY A 293 0.84 -6.76 -15.54
CA GLY A 293 0.59 -5.85 -16.65
C GLY A 293 0.19 -4.47 -16.14
N CYS A 294 1.17 -3.63 -15.82
CA CYS A 294 0.99 -2.18 -15.74
C CYS A 294 2.32 -1.48 -16.10
N TYR A 295 2.68 -1.45 -17.38
CA TYR A 295 3.46 -0.37 -17.99
C TYR A 295 3.17 -0.33 -19.50
N SER A 296 2.78 0.84 -20.00
CA SER A 296 2.89 1.20 -21.42
C SER A 296 3.26 2.69 -21.50
N PRO A 297 4.47 3.05 -21.94
CA PRO A 297 4.72 4.33 -22.55
C PRO A 297 4.47 4.23 -24.07
N ASN A 298 3.60 5.09 -24.58
CA ASN A 298 3.44 5.34 -26.01
C ASN A 298 4.68 6.05 -26.55
N TYR A 299 5.22 5.56 -27.67
CA TYR A 299 5.84 6.38 -28.70
C TYR A 299 5.27 5.95 -30.05
N ASP A 300 4.36 6.78 -30.57
CA ASP A 300 4.34 7.38 -31.90
C ASP A 300 4.60 6.51 -33.15
N TYR A 301 3.48 6.24 -33.84
CA TYR A 301 3.23 6.17 -35.30
C TYR A 301 4.37 5.82 -36.27
N GLU A 302 4.22 4.65 -36.89
CA GLU A 302 4.77 4.28 -38.20
C GLU A 302 4.12 5.08 -39.34
N GLU A 303 4.93 5.69 -40.21
CA GLU A 303 4.58 5.86 -41.62
C GLU A 303 5.28 4.78 -42.43
N THR A 304 4.48 3.91 -43.05
CA THR A 304 4.87 2.94 -44.08
C THR A 304 5.36 3.63 -45.36
N PHE A 305 6.36 3.09 -46.06
CA PHE A 305 6.20 2.41 -47.35
C PHE A 305 7.53 1.99 -48.02
N GLN A 306 7.44 0.85 -48.74
CA GLN A 306 8.23 0.37 -49.88
C GLN A 306 9.51 -0.47 -49.66
N ASP A 307 9.27 -1.79 -49.62
CA ASP A 307 9.84 -2.86 -50.46
C ASP A 307 10.90 -2.44 -51.51
N THR A 308 12.11 -3.01 -51.39
CA THR A 308 12.76 -3.81 -52.43
C THR A 308 14.09 -4.38 -51.92
N GLY A 309 14.24 -5.71 -51.99
CA GLY A 309 15.44 -6.31 -52.56
C GLY A 309 16.57 -6.80 -51.64
N GLU A 310 16.76 -8.12 -51.71
CA GLU A 310 18.05 -8.85 -51.73
C GLU A 310 18.69 -9.32 -50.40
N TYR A 311 18.64 -10.64 -50.27
CA TYR A 311 19.37 -11.51 -49.35
C TYR A 311 20.90 -11.45 -49.60
N ASN A 312 21.69 -11.53 -48.54
CA ASN A 312 22.93 -12.32 -48.54
C ASN A 312 23.39 -12.64 -47.11
N ILE A 313 23.44 -13.95 -46.82
CA ILE A 313 24.10 -14.54 -45.66
C ILE A 313 25.46 -15.03 -46.17
N GLN A 314 26.55 -14.76 -45.43
CA GLN A 314 27.76 -15.57 -45.52
C GLN A 314 28.25 -15.95 -44.11
N TYR A 315 28.77 -17.17 -44.05
CA TYR A 315 29.01 -18.05 -42.90
C TYR A 315 30.04 -17.56 -41.89
#